data_AF-A0A9P4GWW4-F1
#
_entry.id   AF-A0A9P4GWW4-F1
#
_cell.length_a   1.000
_cell.length_b   1.000
_cell.length_c   1.000
_cell.angle_alpha   90.00
_cell.angle_beta   90.00
_cell.angle_gamma   90.00
#
_symmetry.space_group_name_H-M   'P 1'
#
loop_
_entity.id
_entity.type
_entity.pdbx_description
1 polymer ?
#
loop_
_entity_poly.entity_id
_entity_poly.type
_entity_poly.pdbx_seq_one_letter_code
_entity_poly.pdbx_strand_id
1 'polypeptide(L)'
;MVNAANDDVEDEQPLLVAVTSKLIDKELKKPQITTIQALLLLSVIHCSSSQDTKGWLLVGDACRLAIDFGLHGVDEQLASVKLSPTDVKVRNNTYLGCLVFDRLWALYLGRPFCLQCETSDLEGNFAPQIDEPWESQMSYSAFPVVRTTATSWLV
;
A
#
# COMPACT_ATOMS: atom_id res chain seq x y z
N MET A 1 -18.47 -2.85 -43.18
CA MET A 1 -19.21 -3.04 -41.92
C MET A 1 -18.31 -3.83 -41.00
N VAL A 2 -17.74 -3.17 -39.98
CA VAL A 2 -16.94 -3.82 -38.94
C VAL A 2 -17.93 -4.59 -38.07
N ASN A 3 -17.74 -5.89 -37.88
CA ASN A 3 -18.61 -6.73 -37.05
C ASN A 3 -18.50 -6.26 -35.59
N ALA A 4 -19.48 -5.47 -35.13
CA ALA A 4 -19.65 -5.03 -33.75
C ALA A 4 -20.24 -6.14 -32.85
N ALA A 5 -19.88 -7.40 -33.10
CA ALA A 5 -20.52 -8.57 -32.47
C ALA A 5 -19.55 -9.53 -31.77
N ASN A 6 -18.25 -9.18 -31.67
CA ASN A 6 -17.25 -10.03 -31.02
C ASN A 6 -16.45 -9.31 -29.91
N ASP A 7 -16.81 -8.09 -29.51
CA ASP A 7 -16.08 -7.34 -28.48
C ASP A 7 -16.62 -7.57 -27.06
N ASP A 8 -17.74 -8.30 -26.92
CA ASP A 8 -18.28 -8.72 -25.63
C ASP A 8 -17.80 -10.14 -25.27
N VAL A 9 -16.52 -10.43 -25.49
CA VAL A 9 -15.86 -11.41 -24.62
C VAL A 9 -15.85 -10.74 -23.27
N GLU A 10 -16.87 -11.00 -22.45
CA GLU A 10 -16.79 -10.76 -21.01
C GLU A 10 -15.51 -11.49 -20.57
N ASP A 11 -14.41 -10.73 -20.45
CA ASP A 11 -13.16 -11.20 -19.88
C ASP A 11 -13.56 -11.86 -18.56
N GLU A 12 -13.58 -13.19 -18.51
CA GLU A 12 -13.87 -13.94 -17.29
C GLU A 12 -12.78 -13.54 -16.31
N GLN A 13 -13.10 -12.54 -15.49
CA GLN A 13 -12.18 -12.05 -14.50
C GLN A 13 -11.86 -13.24 -13.59
N PRO A 14 -10.57 -13.49 -13.30
CA PRO A 14 -10.23 -14.59 -12.41
C PRO A 14 -11.01 -14.42 -11.11
N LEU A 15 -11.56 -15.52 -10.59
CA LEU A 15 -12.56 -15.50 -9.52
C LEU A 15 -12.17 -14.60 -8.34
N LEU A 16 -10.87 -14.59 -7.98
CA LEU A 16 -10.33 -13.74 -6.93
C LEU A 16 -10.45 -12.24 -7.22
N VAL A 17 -10.26 -11.80 -8.46
CA VAL A 17 -10.37 -10.40 -8.88
C VAL A 17 -11.84 -9.95 -8.87
N ALA A 18 -12.74 -10.81 -9.34
CA ALA A 18 -14.17 -10.54 -9.32
C ALA A 18 -14.69 -10.41 -7.87
N VAL A 19 -14.28 -11.30 -6.97
CA VAL A 19 -14.65 -11.25 -5.54
C VAL A 19 -14.06 -10.01 -4.88
N THR A 20 -12.78 -9.70 -5.14
CA THR A 20 -12.09 -8.53 -4.57
C THR A 20 -12.76 -7.23 -5.00
N SER A 21 -13.06 -7.08 -6.30
CA SER A 21 -13.76 -5.89 -6.83
C SER A 21 -15.10 -5.68 -6.15
N LYS A 22 -15.89 -6.76 -6.01
CA LYS A 22 -17.19 -6.72 -5.31
C LYS A 22 -17.06 -6.38 -3.82
N LEU A 23 -15.97 -6.79 -3.17
CA LEU A 23 -15.72 -6.44 -1.77
C LEU A 23 -15.32 -4.97 -1.63
N ILE A 24 -14.45 -4.48 -2.52
CA ILE A 24 -14.05 -3.07 -2.57
C ILE A 24 -15.26 -2.16 -2.78
N ASP A 25 -16.20 -2.52 -3.65
CA ASP A 25 -17.44 -1.75 -3.85
C ASP A 25 -18.28 -1.60 -2.56
N LYS A 26 -18.20 -2.61 -1.66
CA LYS A 26 -18.86 -2.53 -0.35
C LYS A 26 -18.06 -1.66 0.62
N GLU A 27 -16.74 -1.84 0.67
CA GLU A 27 -15.82 -1.09 1.52
C GLU A 27 -15.80 0.41 1.16
N LEU A 28 -15.96 0.77 -0.12
CA LEU A 28 -16.02 2.15 -0.58
C LEU A 28 -17.18 2.95 0.03
N LYS A 29 -18.21 2.29 0.60
CA LYS A 29 -19.27 2.97 1.36
C LYS A 29 -18.78 3.51 2.70
N LYS A 30 -17.71 2.93 3.25
CA LYS A 30 -17.07 3.31 4.51
C LYS A 30 -15.56 3.06 4.38
N PRO A 31 -14.84 3.88 3.60
CA PRO A 31 -13.46 3.59 3.26
C PRO A 31 -12.58 3.56 4.52
N GLN A 32 -11.54 2.75 4.47
CA GLN A 32 -10.49 2.64 5.49
C GLN A 32 -9.11 2.67 4.83
N ILE A 33 -8.04 2.80 5.62
CA ILE A 33 -6.66 2.77 5.11
C ILE A 33 -6.38 1.46 4.36
N THR A 34 -6.96 0.35 4.81
CA THR A 34 -6.90 -0.95 4.13
C THR A 34 -7.58 -0.93 2.75
N THR A 35 -8.62 -0.12 2.56
CA THR A 35 -9.26 0.08 1.25
C THR A 35 -8.29 0.72 0.27
N ILE A 36 -7.50 1.71 0.71
CA ILE A 36 -6.46 2.35 -0.12
C ILE A 36 -5.43 1.31 -0.56
N GLN A 37 -4.92 0.51 0.38
CA GLN A 37 -3.96 -0.55 0.07
C GLN A 37 -4.55 -1.60 -0.90
N ALA A 38 -5.81 -1.98 -0.71
CA ALA A 38 -6.51 -2.91 -1.60
C ALA A 38 -6.67 -2.34 -3.03
N LEU A 39 -6.98 -1.05 -3.17
CA LEU A 39 -7.08 -0.37 -4.48
C LEU A 39 -5.72 -0.36 -5.21
N LEU A 40 -4.62 -0.09 -4.50
CA LEU A 40 -3.28 -0.14 -5.06
C LEU A 40 -2.90 -1.54 -5.54
N LEU A 41 -3.21 -2.58 -4.76
CA LEU A 41 -2.97 -3.97 -5.16
C LEU A 41 -3.84 -4.38 -6.35
N LEU A 42 -5.13 -4.03 -6.33
CA LEU A 42 -6.06 -4.34 -7.41
C LEU A 42 -5.64 -3.66 -8.72
N SER A 43 -5.06 -2.46 -8.63
CA SER A 43 -4.48 -1.76 -9.78
C SER A 43 -3.41 -2.58 -10.49
N VAL A 44 -2.46 -3.15 -9.75
CA VAL A 44 -1.40 -4.02 -10.31
C VAL A 44 -2.00 -5.26 -10.95
N ILE A 45 -3.02 -5.84 -10.34
CA ILE A 45 -3.69 -7.01 -10.90
C ILE A 45 -4.36 -6.65 -12.24
N HIS A 46 -5.03 -5.52 -12.35
CA HIS A 46 -5.59 -5.06 -13.63
C HIS A 46 -4.51 -4.79 -14.68
N CYS A 47 -3.34 -4.27 -14.29
CA CYS A 47 -2.20 -4.15 -15.20
C CYS A 47 -1.76 -5.51 -15.74
N SER A 48 -1.69 -6.54 -14.88
CA SER A 48 -1.33 -7.89 -15.30
C SER A 48 -2.36 -8.53 -16.25
N SER A 49 -3.62 -8.08 -16.21
CA SER A 49 -4.70 -8.49 -17.11
C SER A 49 -4.85 -7.58 -18.32
N SER A 50 -3.86 -6.73 -18.63
CA SER A 50 -3.89 -5.77 -19.76
C SER A 50 -5.04 -4.76 -19.69
N GLN A 51 -5.59 -4.51 -18.51
CA GLN A 51 -6.64 -3.53 -18.25
C GLN A 51 -6.03 -2.25 -17.65
N ASP A 52 -5.03 -1.70 -18.34
CA ASP A 52 -4.18 -0.61 -17.84
C ASP A 52 -4.96 0.65 -17.46
N THR A 53 -6.01 0.97 -18.24
CA THR A 53 -6.88 2.12 -17.94
C THR A 53 -7.59 1.95 -16.59
N LYS A 54 -8.06 0.74 -16.27
CA LYS A 54 -8.67 0.46 -14.95
C LYS A 54 -7.64 0.53 -13.84
N GLY A 55 -6.45 -0.05 -14.09
CA GLY A 55 -5.34 0.00 -13.14
C GLY A 55 -4.96 1.43 -12.76
N TRP A 56 -4.82 2.32 -13.74
CA TRP A 56 -4.52 3.74 -13.51
C TRP A 56 -5.64 4.47 -12.74
N LEU A 57 -6.91 4.25 -13.10
CA LEU A 57 -8.04 4.87 -12.39
C LEU A 57 -8.11 4.45 -10.93
N LEU A 58 -7.86 3.17 -10.62
CA LEU A 58 -7.84 2.65 -9.25
C LEU A 58 -6.74 3.30 -8.40
N VAL A 59 -5.57 3.59 -8.97
CA VAL A 59 -4.53 4.36 -8.26
C VAL A 59 -5.00 5.79 -8.01
N GLY A 60 -5.67 6.42 -8.98
CA GLY A 60 -6.27 7.74 -8.78
C GLY A 60 -7.30 7.78 -7.65
N ASP A 61 -8.16 6.75 -7.55
CA ASP A 61 -9.10 6.58 -6.44
C ASP A 61 -8.38 6.43 -5.09
N ALA A 62 -7.34 5.60 -5.05
CA ALA A 62 -6.51 5.41 -3.85
C ALA A 62 -5.84 6.72 -3.40
N CYS A 63 -5.26 7.48 -4.34
CA CYS A 63 -4.60 8.75 -4.06
C CYS A 63 -5.56 9.79 -3.49
N ARG A 64 -6.77 9.90 -4.05
CA ARG A 64 -7.81 10.79 -3.51
C ARG A 64 -8.24 10.40 -2.10
N LEU A 65 -8.48 9.10 -1.85
CA LEU A 65 -8.81 8.62 -0.50
C LEU A 65 -7.68 8.89 0.51
N ALA A 66 -6.41 8.80 0.08
CA ALA A 66 -5.28 9.14 0.94
C ALA A 66 -5.28 10.63 1.33
N ILE A 67 -5.63 11.52 0.40
CA ILE A 67 -5.80 12.95 0.69
C ILE A 67 -6.98 13.18 1.62
N ASP A 68 -8.13 12.55 1.36
CA ASP A 68 -9.36 12.69 2.15
C ASP A 68 -9.16 12.28 3.62
N PHE A 69 -8.32 11.28 3.88
CA PHE A 69 -7.94 10.87 5.23
C PHE A 69 -6.79 11.68 5.86
N GLY A 70 -6.28 12.69 5.15
CA GLY A 70 -5.19 13.54 5.62
C GLY A 70 -3.88 12.80 5.80
N LEU A 71 -3.59 11.78 4.97
CA LEU A 71 -2.32 11.06 5.04
C LEU A 71 -1.14 11.89 4.51
N HIS A 72 -1.42 12.95 3.76
CA HIS A 72 -0.44 13.90 3.23
C HIS A 72 0.07 14.90 4.29
N GLY A 73 -0.53 14.94 5.49
CA GLY A 73 -0.16 15.90 6.53
C GLY A 73 1.15 15.54 7.23
N VAL A 74 1.96 16.56 7.54
CA VAL A 74 3.21 16.44 8.30
C VAL A 74 2.90 16.09 9.76
N ASP A 75 3.76 15.24 10.37
CA ASP A 75 3.66 14.74 11.75
C ASP A 75 3.36 15.80 12.82
N GLU A 76 3.71 17.07 12.57
CA GLU A 76 3.46 18.18 13.49
C GLU A 76 1.95 18.45 13.70
N GLN A 77 1.11 18.24 12.70
CA GLN A 77 -0.35 18.30 12.86
C GLN A 77 -0.90 17.07 13.59
N LEU A 78 -0.21 15.94 13.43
CA LEU A 78 -0.55 14.66 14.03
C LEU A 78 -0.16 14.59 15.51
N ALA A 79 0.81 15.40 15.97
CA ALA A 79 1.23 15.51 17.36
C ALA A 79 0.09 15.92 18.33
N SER A 80 -0.97 16.54 17.79
CA SER A 80 -2.19 16.86 18.55
C SER A 80 -3.08 15.64 18.82
N VAL A 81 -2.94 14.57 18.03
CA VAL A 81 -3.70 13.34 18.11
C VAL A 81 -2.81 12.27 18.76
N LYS A 82 -3.25 11.65 19.86
CA LYS A 82 -2.55 10.54 20.50
C LYS A 82 -2.64 9.25 19.65
N LEU A 83 -1.96 9.22 18.51
CA LEU A 83 -1.85 8.04 17.67
C LEU A 83 -0.74 7.13 18.20
N SER A 84 -0.94 5.82 18.07
CA SER A 84 0.11 4.84 18.34
C SER A 84 1.24 5.02 17.33
N PRO A 85 2.51 4.83 17.72
CA PRO A 85 3.62 4.86 16.75
C PRO A 85 3.39 3.90 15.58
N THR A 86 2.74 2.76 15.81
CA THR A 86 2.37 1.81 14.74
C THR A 86 1.38 2.39 13.74
N ASP A 87 0.39 3.16 14.20
CA ASP A 87 -0.63 3.74 13.33
C ASP A 87 -0.03 4.84 12.44
N VAL A 88 0.90 5.62 12.99
CA VAL A 88 1.66 6.62 12.23
C VAL A 88 2.47 5.94 11.12
N LYS A 89 3.18 4.85 11.43
CA LYS A 89 3.90 4.06 10.42
C LYS A 89 2.99 3.57 9.30
N VAL A 90 1.83 3.00 9.63
CA VAL A 90 0.89 2.45 8.65
C VAL A 90 0.35 3.55 7.73
N ARG A 91 -0.01 4.71 8.30
CA ARG A 91 -0.47 5.88 7.54
C ARG A 91 0.61 6.35 6.57
N ASN A 92 1.83 6.53 7.07
CA ASN A 92 2.96 6.99 6.28
C ASN A 92 3.28 6.02 5.13
N ASN A 93 3.43 4.73 5.44
CA ASN A 93 3.70 3.71 4.42
C ASN A 93 2.61 3.65 3.35
N THR A 94 1.34 3.84 3.74
CA THR A 94 0.23 3.85 2.77
C THR A 94 0.29 5.07 1.86
N TYR A 95 0.64 6.25 2.39
CA TYR A 95 0.82 7.46 1.59
C TYR A 95 1.97 7.33 0.59
N LEU A 96 3.13 6.86 1.07
CA LEU A 96 4.28 6.57 0.22
C LEU A 96 3.95 5.57 -0.87
N GLY A 97 3.18 4.52 -0.53
CA GLY A 97 2.66 3.57 -1.51
C GLY A 97 1.88 4.28 -2.61
N CYS A 98 0.92 5.14 -2.26
CA CYS A 98 0.14 5.91 -3.22
C CYS A 98 1.05 6.76 -4.14
N LEU A 99 2.03 7.44 -3.56
CA LEU A 99 2.96 8.29 -4.30
C LEU A 99 3.85 7.49 -5.28
N VAL A 100 4.35 6.34 -4.85
CA VAL A 100 5.13 5.44 -5.71
C VAL A 100 4.27 4.91 -6.84
N PHE A 101 3.06 4.44 -6.55
CA PHE A 101 2.15 3.91 -7.56
C PHE A 101 1.70 4.98 -8.57
N ASP A 102 1.37 6.19 -8.12
CA ASP A 102 1.00 7.31 -9.00
C ASP A 102 2.14 7.63 -9.98
N ARG A 103 3.39 7.68 -9.49
CA ARG A 103 4.57 7.89 -10.34
C ARG A 103 4.84 6.73 -11.29
N LEU A 104 4.73 5.48 -10.82
CA LEU A 104 4.94 4.31 -11.66
C LEU A 104 3.93 4.27 -12.81
N TRP A 105 2.65 4.50 -12.54
CA TRP A 105 1.61 4.56 -13.56
C TRP A 105 1.76 5.75 -14.50
N ALA A 106 2.08 6.93 -13.97
CA ALA A 106 2.36 8.12 -14.77
C ALA A 106 3.50 7.86 -15.75
N LEU A 107 4.61 7.26 -15.29
CA LEU A 107 5.74 6.90 -16.14
C LEU A 107 5.38 5.80 -17.15
N TYR A 108 4.67 4.76 -16.72
CA TYR A 108 4.26 3.64 -17.57
C TYR A 108 3.38 4.09 -18.74
N LEU A 109 2.45 5.01 -18.49
CA LEU A 109 1.50 5.51 -19.50
C LEU A 109 1.94 6.81 -20.18
N GLY A 110 3.06 7.42 -19.77
CA GLY A 110 3.49 8.74 -20.24
C GLY A 110 2.54 9.89 -19.85
N ARG A 111 1.87 9.77 -18.70
CA ARG A 111 0.92 10.75 -18.15
C ARG A 111 1.61 11.62 -17.09
N PRO A 112 1.10 12.84 -16.77
CA PRO A 112 1.53 13.57 -15.59
C PRO A 112 1.08 12.86 -14.30
N PHE A 113 1.84 13.01 -13.22
CA PHE A 113 1.50 12.52 -11.88
C PHE A 113 0.43 13.40 -11.22
N CYS A 114 -0.41 12.79 -10.37
CA CYS A 114 -1.51 13.47 -9.69
C CYS A 114 -1.11 14.02 -8.31
N LEU A 115 -0.24 13.31 -7.59
CA LEU A 115 0.18 13.70 -6.24
C LEU A 115 1.37 14.66 -6.31
N GLN A 116 1.17 15.87 -5.78
CA GLN A 116 2.27 16.79 -5.53
C GLN A 116 3.03 16.32 -4.29
N CYS A 117 4.35 16.38 -4.36
CA CYS A 117 5.22 15.93 -3.30
C CYS A 117 6.32 16.96 -3.13
N GLU A 118 6.37 17.58 -1.96
CA GLU A 118 7.44 18.47 -1.59
C GLU A 118 8.58 17.65 -1.00
N THR A 119 9.82 18.14 -1.14
CA THR A 119 11.01 17.42 -0.66
C THR A 119 10.99 17.18 0.85
N SER A 120 10.31 18.06 1.60
CA SER A 120 10.03 17.93 3.03
C SER A 120 9.20 16.68 3.38
N ASP A 121 8.26 16.30 2.51
CA ASP A 121 7.43 15.10 2.69
C ASP A 121 8.25 13.83 2.57
N LEU A 122 9.37 13.90 1.84
CA LEU A 122 10.27 12.77 1.65
C LEU A 122 11.24 12.65 2.80
N GLU A 123 11.81 13.73 3.32
CA GLU A 123 12.79 13.67 4.41
C GLU A 123 12.24 13.05 5.70
N GLY A 124 10.97 13.28 6.03
CA GLY A 124 10.31 12.65 7.19
C GLY A 124 9.90 11.19 6.96
N ASN A 125 9.63 10.81 5.70
CA ASN A 125 8.95 9.57 5.35
C ASN A 125 9.83 8.51 4.65
N PHE A 126 10.96 8.90 4.04
CA PHE A 126 11.79 8.00 3.22
C PHE A 126 12.68 7.04 3.98
N ALA A 127 12.74 7.09 5.32
CA ALA A 127 13.30 5.96 6.05
C ALA A 127 12.25 4.84 5.94
N PRO A 128 12.45 3.83 5.06
CA PRO A 128 11.56 2.70 5.05
C PRO A 128 11.73 2.11 6.43
N GLN A 129 10.69 2.20 7.26
CA GLN A 129 10.69 1.53 8.54
C GLN A 129 10.47 0.05 8.25
N ILE A 130 11.45 -0.55 7.57
CA ILE A 130 11.63 -1.99 7.46
C ILE A 130 11.85 -2.37 8.92
N ASP A 131 10.77 -2.83 9.55
CA ASP A 131 10.90 -3.56 10.81
C ASP A 131 11.95 -4.65 10.57
N GLU A 132 12.79 -4.91 11.58
CA GLU A 132 13.84 -5.93 11.52
C GLU A 132 13.37 -7.15 10.71
N PRO A 133 14.17 -7.62 9.73
CA PRO A 133 13.79 -8.73 8.87
C PRO A 133 13.17 -9.85 9.69
N TRP A 134 12.14 -10.51 9.17
CA TRP A 134 11.53 -11.66 9.85
C TRP A 134 12.60 -12.70 10.25
N GLU A 135 13.70 -12.79 9.49
CA GLU A 135 14.90 -13.58 9.78
C GLU A 135 15.56 -13.18 11.12
N SER A 136 15.76 -11.89 11.36
CA SER A 136 16.23 -11.33 12.63
C SER A 136 15.25 -11.69 13.76
N GLN A 137 13.94 -11.51 13.56
CA GLN A 137 12.92 -11.81 14.58
C GLN A 137 12.84 -13.31 14.92
N MET A 138 12.95 -14.18 13.92
CA MET A 138 13.03 -15.63 14.10
C MET A 138 14.31 -16.02 14.84
N SER A 139 15.44 -15.39 14.54
CA SER A 139 16.71 -15.64 15.24
C SER A 139 16.61 -15.33 16.74
N TYR A 140 15.96 -14.24 17.14
CA TYR A 140 15.77 -13.90 18.55
C TYR A 140 14.78 -14.84 19.26
N SER A 141 13.78 -15.37 18.55
CA SER A 141 12.82 -16.34 19.12
C SER A 141 13.38 -17.76 19.28
N ALA A 142 14.46 -18.10 18.55
CA ALA A 142 15.11 -19.40 18.59
C ALA A 142 16.07 -19.58 19.78
N PHE A 143 16.40 -18.51 20.52
CA PHE A 143 17.28 -18.58 21.69
C PHE A 143 16.63 -18.16 23.03
N PRO A 144 15.64 -18.90 23.57
CA PRO A 144 15.34 -18.83 25.01
C PRO A 144 16.16 -19.83 25.85
N VAL A 145 16.90 -20.77 25.24
CA VAL A 145 17.40 -21.99 25.93
C VAL A 145 18.94 -22.06 26.06
N VAL A 146 19.67 -20.96 25.88
CA VAL A 146 21.12 -20.93 26.21
C VAL A 146 21.47 -19.65 26.96
N ARG A 147 20.79 -19.38 28.08
CA ARG A 147 21.24 -18.34 29.01
C ARG A 147 20.95 -18.62 30.49
N THR A 148 20.97 -19.89 30.89
CA THR A 148 21.24 -20.32 32.28
C THR A 148 21.85 -21.73 32.16
N THR A 149 23.17 -21.91 32.07
CA THR A 149 24.04 -22.21 33.21
C THR A 149 25.49 -22.13 32.72
N ALA A 150 26.17 -20.99 32.90
CA ALA A 150 27.61 -20.92 32.74
C ALA A 150 28.20 -19.97 33.79
N THR A 151 27.94 -20.29 35.05
CA THR A 151 28.78 -19.83 36.16
C THR A 151 29.00 -21.01 37.07
N SER A 152 30.27 -21.24 37.41
CA SER A 152 30.81 -22.29 38.28
C SER A 152 31.23 -23.58 37.56
N TRP A 153 32.45 -23.59 37.01
CA TRP A 153 33.49 -24.59 37.29
C TRP A 153 34.86 -23.99 36.89
N LEU A 154 35.43 -23.18 37.78
CA LEU A 154 36.88 -23.01 37.91
C LEU A 154 37.17 -22.97 39.42
N VAL A 155 37.33 -24.16 39.99
CA VAL A 155 38.19 -24.46 41.14
C VAL A 155 39.16 -25.53 40.66
#